data_AF-A0A932LEM7-F1
#
_entry.id   AF-A0A932LEM7-F1
#
_cell.length_a   1.000
_cell.length_b   1.000
_cell.length_c   1.000
_cell.angle_alpha   90.00
_cell.angle_beta   90.00
_cell.angle_gamma   90.00
#
_symmetry.space_group_name_H-M   'P 1'
#
loop_
_entity.id
_entity.type
_entity.pdbx_description
1 polymer ?
#
loop_
_entity_poly.entity_id
_entity_poly.type
_entity_poly.pdbx_seq_one_letter_code
_entity_poly.pdbx_strand_id
1 'polypeptide(L)' 'MAIGCPVCWDGLADAIRATNVEHNVLDTGLGQPGNADPITGLDQMRHELAARGFSRCELRAMMRDNPARLLGLT' A
#
# COMPACT_ATOMS: atom_id res chain seq x y z
N MET A 1 5.09 9.88 -8.46
CA MET A 1 6.16 9.23 -7.67
C MET A 1 7.48 9.57 -8.34
N ALA A 2 8.39 10.24 -7.65
CA ALA A 2 9.65 10.68 -8.23
C ALA A 2 10.54 9.47 -8.55
N ILE A 3 11.00 9.40 -9.80
CA ILE A 3 11.98 8.42 -10.26
C ILE A 3 13.25 8.61 -9.42
N GLY A 4 13.62 7.62 -8.59
CA GLY A 4 14.94 7.54 -7.95
C GLY A 4 15.03 7.75 -6.44
N CYS A 5 13.94 8.03 -5.71
CA CYS A 5 13.98 8.01 -4.24
C CYS A 5 13.53 6.63 -3.71
N PRO A 6 14.39 5.87 -2.99
CA PRO A 6 13.98 4.61 -2.40
C PRO A 6 12.83 4.85 -1.40
N VAL A 7 11.81 3.99 -1.46
CA VAL A 7 10.69 4.06 -0.54
C VAL A 7 11.21 3.82 0.88
N CYS A 8 10.96 4.77 1.80
CA CYS A 8 11.21 4.57 3.22
C CYS A 8 10.08 3.73 3.81
N TRP A 9 10.26 2.40 3.79
CA TRP A 9 9.24 1.46 4.24
C TRP A 9 8.89 1.58 5.73
N ASP A 10 9.86 1.91 6.58
CA ASP A 10 9.62 2.14 8.01
C ASP A 10 8.76 3.39 8.21
N GLY A 11 9.08 4.48 7.50
CA GLY A 11 8.28 5.70 7.52
C GLY A 11 6.84 5.49 7.01
N LEU A 12 6.66 4.66 5.96
CA LEU A 12 5.33 4.28 5.49
C LEU A 12 4.56 3.48 6.56
N ALA A 13 5.21 2.51 7.21
CA ALA A 13 4.59 1.73 8.27
C ALA A 13 4.17 2.59 9.46
N ASP A 14 5.01 3.55 9.86
CA ASP A 14 4.71 4.47 10.95
C ASP A 14 3.57 5.42 10.59
N ALA A 15 3.52 5.91 9.35
CA ALA A 15 2.41 6.74 8.87
C ALA A 15 1.06 5.99 8.89
N ILE A 16 1.06 4.71 8.47
CA ILE A 16 -0.13 3.86 8.54
C ILE A 16 -0.56 3.65 10.00
N ARG A 17 0.38 3.35 10.91
CA ARG A 17 0.06 3.16 12.34
C ARG A 17 -0.46 4.45 12.98
N ALA A 18 0.10 5.61 12.62
CA ALA A 18 -0.32 6.90 13.16
C ALA A 18 -1.75 7.29 12.77
N THR A 19 -2.25 6.73 11.66
CA THR A 19 -3.59 7.04 11.11
C THR A 19 -4.55 5.86 11.17
N ASN A 20 -4.09 4.71 11.67
CA ASN A 20 -4.76 3.41 11.68
C ASN A 20 -5.09 2.82 10.29
N VAL A 21 -5.16 1.49 10.24
CA VAL A 21 -5.33 0.70 9.01
C VAL A 21 -6.61 1.06 8.25
N GLU A 22 -7.73 1.31 8.93
CA GLU A 22 -9.05 1.59 8.34
C GLU A 22 -9.15 2.91 7.55
N HIS A 23 -8.16 3.79 7.74
CA HIS A 23 -8.06 5.09 7.08
C HIS A 23 -7.05 5.11 5.93
N ASN A 24 -6.42 3.98 5.60
CA ASN A 24 -5.38 3.88 4.58
C ASN A 24 -5.82 3.05 3.36
N VAL A 25 -5.33 3.44 2.18
CA VAL A 25 -5.43 2.68 0.94
C VAL A 25 -4.03 2.49 0.36
N LEU A 26 -3.75 1.31 -0.17
CA LEU A 26 -2.48 1.02 -0.84
C LEU A 26 -2.56 1.38 -2.33
N ASP A 27 -1.73 2.31 -2.77
CA ASP A 27 -1.54 2.68 -4.17
C ASP A 27 -0.04 2.68 -4.51
N THR A 28 0.30 2.11 -5.66
CA THR A 28 1.69 2.03 -6.15
C THR A 28 2.05 3.19 -7.06
N GLY A 29 1.06 3.85 -7.69
CA GLY A 29 1.30 4.85 -8.74
C GLY A 29 2.07 4.31 -9.97
N LEU A 30 2.15 2.98 -10.13
CA LEU A 30 2.85 2.28 -11.21
C LEU A 30 1.94 2.00 -12.42
N GLY A 31 2.47 1.35 -13.47
CA GLY A 31 1.71 0.96 -14.66
C GLY A 31 1.44 2.08 -15.67
N GLN A 32 1.94 3.29 -15.44
CA GLN A 32 2.00 4.35 -16.44
C GLN A 32 3.16 4.11 -17.42
N PRO A 33 3.11 4.66 -18.65
CA PRO A 33 4.23 4.57 -19.58
C PRO A 33 5.55 5.05 -18.94
N GLY A 34 6.56 4.18 -18.92
CA GLY A 34 7.86 4.44 -18.30
C GLY A 34 7.98 4.08 -16.82
N ASN A 35 6.89 3.70 -16.14
CA ASN A 35 6.92 3.19 -14.77
C ASN A 35 7.06 1.66 -14.74
N ALA A 36 7.48 1.14 -13.58
CA ALA A 36 7.55 -0.31 -13.34
C ALA A 36 6.18 -1.00 -13.39
N ASP A 37 6.19 -2.33 -13.47
CA ASP A 37 5.00 -3.18 -13.46
C ASP A 37 4.21 -3.01 -12.14
N PRO A 38 2.90 -2.70 -12.21
CA PRO A 38 2.10 -2.42 -11.02
C PRO A 38 1.82 -3.67 -10.17
N ILE A 39 1.76 -4.86 -10.78
CA ILE A 39 1.48 -6.10 -10.05
C ILE A 39 2.67 -6.44 -9.15
N THR A 40 3.87 -6.42 -9.71
CA THR A 40 5.12 -6.67 -9.00
C THR A 40 5.34 -5.65 -7.88
N GLY A 41 5.08 -4.36 -8.15
CA GLY A 41 5.22 -3.31 -7.13
C GLY A 41 4.22 -3.45 -5.98
N LEU A 42 2.98 -3.86 -6.26
CA LEU A 42 1.98 -4.10 -5.21
C LEU A 42 2.35 -5.31 -4.35
N ASP A 43 2.90 -6.37 -4.95
CA ASP A 43 3.38 -7.54 -4.21
C ASP A 43 4.59 -7.20 -3.33
N GLN A 44 5.52 -6.36 -3.83
CA GLN A 44 6.63 -5.86 -3.03
C GLN A 44 6.13 -5.05 -1.83
N MET A 45 5.20 -4.12 -2.03
CA MET A 45 4.66 -3.32 -0.93
C MET A 45 3.95 -4.18 0.12
N ARG A 46 3.19 -5.20 -0.32
CA ARG A 46 2.59 -6.20 0.56
C ARG A 46 3.66 -6.94 1.37
N HIS A 47 4.76 -7.36 0.75
CA HIS A 47 5.85 -8.07 1.42
C HIS A 47 6.55 -7.20 2.46
N GLU A 48 6.88 -5.96 2.10
CA GLU A 48 7.61 -5.02 2.96
C GLU A 48 6.77 -4.59 4.18
N LEU A 49 5.47 -4.39 4.00
CA LEU A 49 4.55 -4.11 5.12
C LEU A 49 4.34 -5.37 5.98
N ALA A 50 4.22 -6.56 5.39
CA ALA A 50 4.15 -7.80 6.16
C ALA A 50 5.40 -8.03 7.02
N ALA A 51 6.60 -7.75 6.49
CA ALA A 51 7.86 -7.82 7.23
C ALA A 51 7.91 -6.85 8.43
N ARG A 52 7.06 -5.82 8.44
CA ARG A 52 6.90 -4.84 9.52
C ARG A 52 5.73 -5.15 10.46
N GLY A 53 5.15 -6.34 10.36
CA GLY A 53 4.16 -6.85 11.31
C GLY A 53 2.70 -6.56 10.95
N PHE A 54 2.41 -5.99 9.77
CA PHE A 54 1.03 -5.91 9.31
C PHE A 54 0.50 -7.30 8.97
N SER A 55 -0.63 -7.66 9.57
CA SER A 55 -1.30 -8.93 9.36
C SER A 55 -1.90 -9.04 7.96
N ARG A 56 -2.19 -10.27 7.53
CA ARG A 56 -2.91 -10.53 6.28
C ARG A 56 -4.28 -9.85 6.24
N CYS A 57 -4.94 -9.67 7.38
CA CYS A 57 -6.23 -8.98 7.45
C CYS A 57 -6.08 -7.47 7.24
N GLU A 58 -5.08 -6.85 7.86
CA GLU A 58 -4.81 -5.41 7.69
C GLU A 58 -4.37 -5.09 6.27
N LEU A 59 -3.51 -5.91 5.67
CA LEU A 59 -3.10 -5.76 4.28
C LEU A 59 -4.30 -5.88 3.33
N ARG A 60 -5.18 -6.87 3.56
CA ARG A 60 -6.43 -6.99 2.78
C ARG A 60 -7.32 -5.76 2.94
N ALA A 61 -7.46 -5.25 4.15
CA ALA A 61 -8.27 -4.06 4.40
C ALA A 61 -7.76 -2.88 3.56
N MET A 62 -6.47 -2.58 3.59
CA MET A 62 -5.90 -1.44 2.84
C MET A 62 -5.85 -1.67 1.31
N MET A 63 -5.71 -2.92 0.86
CA MET A 63 -5.63 -3.25 -0.58
C MET A 63 -7.00 -3.36 -1.25
N ARG A 64 -8.06 -3.71 -0.50
CA ARG A 64 -9.36 -4.10 -1.07
C ARG A 64 -10.53 -3.48 -0.34
N ASP A 65 -10.63 -3.68 0.98
CA ASP A 65 -11.89 -3.41 1.68
C ASP A 65 -12.10 -1.90 1.91
N ASN A 66 -11.05 -1.17 2.29
CA ASN A 66 -11.06 0.29 2.43
C ASN A 66 -11.34 1.02 1.11
N PRO A 67 -10.68 0.71 -0.02
CA PRO A 67 -11.03 1.35 -1.29
C PRO A 67 -12.44 0.97 -1.76
N ALA A 68 -12.90 -0.27 -1.55
CA ALA A 68 -14.28 -0.65 -1.88
C ALA A 68 -15.30 0.15 -1.06
N ARG A 69 -15.05 0.34 0.25
CA ARG A 69 -15.85 1.19 1.13
C ARG A 69 -15.85 2.65 0.68
N LEU A 70 -14.68 3.20 0.32
CA LEU A 70 -14.53 4.57 -0.15
C LEU A 70 -15.35 4.84 -1.42
N LEU A 71 -15.47 3.84 -2.29
CA LEU A 71 -16.22 3.91 -3.54
C LEU A 71 -17.71 3.50 -3.41
N GLY A 72 -18.17 3.14 -2.20
CA GLY A 72 -19.56 2.72 -1.97
C GLY A 72 -19.93 1.37 -2.58
N LEU A 73 -18.95 0.45 -2.72
CA LEU A 73 -19.12 -0.87 -3.33
C LEU A 73 -19.33 -2.01 -2.30
N THR A 74 -19.49 -1.66 -1.02
CA THR A 74 -19.67 -2.56 0.11
C THR A 74 -20.93 -2.21 0.88
#